data_AF-A0A180GR06-F1
#
_entry.id   AF-A0A180GR06-F1
#
_cell.length_a   1.000
_cell.length_b   1.000
_cell.length_c   1.000
_cell.angle_alpha   90.00
_cell.angle_beta   90.00
_cell.angle_gamma   90.00
#
_symmetry.space_group_name_H-M   'P 1'
#
loop_
_entity.id
_entity.type
_entity.pdbx_description
1 polymer ?
#
loop_
_entity_poly.entity_id
_entity_poly.type
_entity_poly.pdbx_seq_one_letter_code
_entity_poly.pdbx_strand_id
1 'polypeptide(L)'
;MSQKGMGIWAAKLDIDDPRLPELQAIEHAEHVKIALSYRRKQYSKQKAARQLKCSSKELADIIDANAKILADNIKGAFNMNARKRKAMIVELLAAKRRRVTLGKYRLKRVKLTEKANILKCFDRRGGPSGRVHTHQWWALTRLVASLNSLERFIII
;
A
#
# COMPACT_ATOMS: atom_id res chain seq x y z
N MET A 1 42.11 -32.83 -16.16
CA MET A 1 42.25 -31.40 -16.50
C MET A 1 40.91 -30.94 -17.08
N SER A 2 40.00 -30.46 -16.24
CA SER A 2 38.66 -30.01 -16.69
C SER A 2 38.81 -28.63 -17.32
N GLN A 3 38.76 -28.57 -18.65
CA GLN A 3 38.65 -27.31 -19.38
C GLN A 3 37.33 -26.66 -18.97
N LYS A 4 37.41 -25.72 -18.04
CA LYS A 4 36.34 -24.78 -17.73
C LYS A 4 35.99 -24.11 -19.05
N GLY A 5 34.83 -24.45 -19.61
CA GLY A 5 34.42 -24.03 -20.95
C GLY A 5 34.67 -22.54 -21.12
N MET A 6 35.52 -22.18 -22.09
CA MET A 6 35.68 -20.79 -22.48
C MET A 6 34.33 -20.31 -22.98
N GLY A 7 33.61 -19.56 -22.14
CA GLY A 7 32.44 -18.81 -22.58
C GLY A 7 32.85 -17.94 -23.77
N ILE A 8 32.14 -18.07 -24.88
CA ILE A 8 32.36 -17.22 -26.04
C ILE A 8 31.97 -15.82 -25.61
N TRP A 9 32.92 -14.89 -25.71
CA TRP A 9 32.69 -13.50 -25.35
C TRP A 9 31.77 -12.86 -26.39
N ALA A 10 30.79 -12.07 -25.96
CA ALA A 10 29.88 -11.39 -26.88
C ALA A 10 30.64 -10.49 -27.87
N ALA A 11 31.77 -9.92 -27.44
CA ALA A 11 32.67 -9.13 -28.30
C ALA A 11 33.38 -9.93 -29.42
N LYS A 12 33.28 -11.27 -29.41
CA LYS A 12 33.86 -12.15 -30.43
C LYS A 12 32.83 -12.73 -31.40
N LEU A 13 31.55 -12.43 -31.19
CA LEU A 13 30.48 -12.87 -32.07
C LEU A 13 30.20 -11.82 -33.14
N ASP A 14 29.73 -12.29 -34.29
CA ASP A 14 29.27 -11.41 -35.38
C ASP A 14 28.01 -10.65 -34.95
N ILE A 15 27.79 -9.48 -35.54
CA ILE A 15 26.64 -8.61 -35.26
C ILE A 15 25.33 -9.33 -35.59
N ASP A 16 25.36 -10.20 -36.60
CA ASP A 16 24.22 -10.98 -37.07
C ASP A 16 24.04 -12.31 -36.30
N ASP A 17 24.88 -12.63 -35.30
CA ASP A 17 24.72 -13.86 -34.52
C ASP A 17 23.45 -13.76 -33.64
N PRO A 18 22.47 -14.66 -33.81
CA PRO A 18 21.23 -14.63 -33.03
C PRO A 18 21.43 -14.80 -31.52
N ARG A 19 22.60 -15.29 -31.07
CA ARG A 19 22.95 -15.49 -29.64
C ARG A 19 23.58 -14.26 -29.00
N LEU A 20 23.96 -13.25 -29.80
CA LEU A 20 24.65 -12.05 -29.34
C LEU A 20 23.88 -11.29 -28.24
N PRO A 21 22.56 -11.05 -28.33
CA PRO A 21 21.84 -10.29 -27.30
C PRO A 21 21.82 -10.99 -25.93
N GLU A 22 21.67 -12.32 -25.92
CA GLU A 22 21.65 -13.10 -24.68
C GLU A 22 23.02 -13.09 -24.00
N LEU A 23 24.09 -13.25 -24.77
CA LEU A 23 25.46 -13.24 -24.24
C LEU A 23 25.87 -11.86 -23.73
N GLN A 24 25.50 -10.77 -24.42
CA GLN A 24 25.70 -9.41 -23.92
C GLN A 24 24.97 -9.15 -22.60
N ALA A 25 23.74 -9.64 -22.47
CA ALA A 25 22.96 -9.50 -21.23
C ALA A 25 23.62 -10.25 -20.06
N ILE A 26 24.14 -11.46 -20.30
CA ILE A 26 24.85 -12.26 -19.30
C ILE A 26 26.14 -11.56 -18.87
N GLU A 27 26.98 -11.14 -19.81
CA GLU A 27 28.23 -10.43 -19.52
C GLU A 27 27.98 -9.13 -18.75
N HIS A 28 26.98 -8.33 -19.18
CA HIS A 28 26.63 -7.10 -18.49
C HIS A 28 26.18 -7.37 -17.05
N ALA A 29 25.35 -8.40 -16.84
CA ALA A 29 24.91 -8.79 -15.50
C ALA A 29 26.07 -9.25 -14.62
N GLU A 30 27.05 -9.98 -15.17
CA GLU A 30 28.26 -10.38 -14.46
C GLU A 30 29.14 -9.17 -14.09
N HIS A 31 29.34 -8.24 -15.02
CA HIS A 31 30.10 -7.02 -14.78
C HIS A 31 29.46 -6.17 -13.69
N VAL A 32 28.13 -6.02 -13.71
CA VAL A 32 27.38 -5.31 -12.65
C VAL A 32 27.54 -6.01 -11.30
N LYS A 33 27.43 -7.35 -11.26
CA LYS A 33 27.64 -8.12 -10.03
C LYS A 33 29.05 -7.92 -9.47
N ILE A 34 30.07 -7.96 -10.32
CA ILE A 34 31.47 -7.75 -9.93
C ILE A 34 31.66 -6.32 -9.42
N ALA A 35 31.14 -5.31 -10.13
CA ALA A 35 31.24 -3.91 -9.74
C ALA A 35 30.58 -3.63 -8.38
N LEU A 36 29.37 -4.18 -8.15
CA LEU A 36 28.68 -4.06 -6.87
C LEU A 36 29.44 -4.78 -5.75
N SER A 37 29.99 -5.97 -6.01
CA SER A 37 30.81 -6.71 -5.07
C SER A 37 32.07 -5.91 -4.67
N TYR A 38 32.76 -5.34 -5.66
CA TYR A 38 33.94 -4.51 -5.43
C TYR A 38 33.62 -3.27 -4.62
N ARG A 39 32.53 -2.56 -4.95
CA ARG A 39 32.05 -1.40 -4.19
C ARG A 39 31.77 -1.74 -2.72
N ARG A 40 31.08 -2.85 -2.46
CA ARG A 40 30.81 -3.34 -1.09
C ARG A 40 32.11 -3.64 -0.34
N LYS A 41 33.05 -4.33 -0.99
CA LYS A 41 34.36 -4.64 -0.39
C LYS A 41 35.15 -3.36 -0.06
N GLN A 42 35.18 -2.38 -0.95
CA GLN A 42 35.83 -1.10 -0.70
C GLN A 42 35.17 -0.34 0.46
N TYR A 43 33.84 -0.27 0.49
CA TYR A 43 33.11 0.38 1.58
C TYR A 43 33.40 -0.27 2.94
N SER A 44 33.40 -1.61 2.99
CA SER A 44 33.74 -2.36 4.20
C SER A 44 35.17 -2.10 4.65
N LYS A 45 36.14 -2.11 3.73
CA LYS A 45 37.54 -1.76 4.01
C LYS A 45 37.69 -0.33 4.55
N GLN A 46 37.03 0.65 3.94
CA GLN A 46 37.04 2.04 4.41
C GLN A 46 36.41 2.17 5.79
N LYS A 47 35.30 1.47 6.05
CA LYS A 47 34.65 1.45 7.35
C LYS A 47 35.58 0.87 8.43
N ALA A 48 36.23 -0.25 8.17
CA ALA A 48 37.20 -0.85 9.09
C ALA A 48 38.41 0.07 9.33
N ALA A 49 38.95 0.68 8.28
CA ALA A 49 40.07 1.62 8.40
C ALA A 49 39.69 2.88 9.20
N ARG A 50 38.44 3.36 9.08
CA ARG A 50 37.92 4.46 9.92
C ARG A 50 37.78 4.04 11.37
N GLN A 51 37.25 2.85 11.64
CA GLN A 51 37.15 2.33 13.01
C GLN A 51 38.51 2.18 13.70
N LEU A 52 39.56 1.80 12.96
CA LEU A 52 40.94 1.74 13.50
C LEU A 52 41.55 3.12 13.77
N LYS A 53 41.08 4.17 13.09
CA LYS A 53 41.61 5.54 13.21
C LYS A 53 40.86 6.40 14.21
N CYS A 54 39.63 6.05 14.56
CA CYS A 54 38.84 6.82 15.52
C CYS A 54 39.37 6.60 16.94
N SER A 55 39.50 7.68 17.69
CA SER A 55 39.78 7.56 19.12
C SER A 55 38.58 6.96 19.85
N SER A 56 38.82 6.31 20.99
CA SER A 56 37.76 5.76 21.85
C SER A 56 36.69 6.81 22.20
N LYS A 57 37.11 8.06 22.38
CA LYS A 57 36.23 9.20 22.68
C LYS A 57 35.28 9.53 21.51
N GLU A 58 35.81 9.61 20.30
CA GLU A 58 34.98 9.85 19.09
C GLU A 58 33.98 8.72 18.85
N LEU A 59 34.37 7.47 19.15
CA LEU A 59 33.47 6.32 19.04
C LEU A 59 32.31 6.44 20.03
N ALA A 60 32.59 6.83 21.27
CA ALA A 60 31.57 7.05 22.30
C ALA A 60 30.60 8.17 21.88
N ASP A 61 31.11 9.29 21.39
CA ASP A 61 30.28 10.41 20.91
C ASP A 61 29.35 9.99 19.76
N ILE A 62 29.84 9.16 18.83
CA ILE A 62 29.04 8.60 17.73
C ILE A 62 27.96 7.65 18.26
N ILE A 63 28.28 6.81 19.25
CA ILE A 63 27.32 5.90 19.88
C ILE A 63 26.21 6.70 20.58
N ASP A 64 26.57 7.72 21.34
CA ASP A 64 25.62 8.58 22.04
C ASP A 64 24.72 9.35 21.07
N ALA A 65 25.28 9.88 19.99
CA ALA A 65 24.51 10.54 18.94
C ALA A 65 23.51 9.58 18.28
N ASN A 66 23.94 8.35 17.97
CA ASN A 66 23.06 7.32 17.40
C ASN A 66 21.96 6.90 18.37
N ALA A 67 22.29 6.76 19.66
CA ALA A 67 21.32 6.43 20.69
C ALA A 67 20.22 7.50 20.81
N LYS A 68 20.60 8.79 20.74
CA LYS A 68 19.63 9.91 20.72
C LYS A 68 18.70 9.84 19.51
N ILE A 69 19.25 9.64 18.31
CA ILE A 69 18.47 9.51 17.07
C ILE A 69 17.49 8.34 17.16
N LEU A 70 17.93 7.19 17.69
CA LEU A 70 17.06 6.02 17.89
C LEU A 70 15.94 6.32 18.89
N ALA A 71 16.24 6.98 20.00
CA ALA A 71 15.24 7.37 20.99
C ALA A 71 14.17 8.28 20.38
N ASP A 72 14.56 9.27 19.59
CA ASP A 72 13.64 10.19 18.91
C ASP A 72 12.77 9.46 17.88
N ASN A 73 13.34 8.55 17.10
CA ASN A 73 12.61 7.73 16.14
C ASN A 73 11.58 6.82 16.84
N ILE A 74 11.97 6.19 17.94
CA ILE A 74 11.07 5.34 18.76
C ILE A 74 9.92 6.19 19.31
N LYS A 75 10.22 7.36 19.87
CA LYS A 75 9.22 8.31 20.36
C LYS A 75 8.26 8.74 19.25
N GLY A 76 8.78 9.03 18.06
CA GLY A 76 7.99 9.33 16.86
C GLY A 76 7.05 8.19 16.49
N ALA A 77 7.55 6.95 16.49
CA ALA A 77 6.75 5.76 16.20
C ALA A 77 5.62 5.54 17.22
N PHE A 78 5.91 5.71 18.53
CA PHE A 78 4.88 5.64 19.58
C PHE A 78 3.79 6.70 19.38
N ASN A 79 4.18 7.95 19.07
CA ASN A 79 3.24 9.03 18.83
C ASN A 79 2.34 8.76 17.61
N MET A 80 2.92 8.26 16.51
CA MET A 80 2.14 7.84 15.33
C MET A 80 1.17 6.71 15.67
N ASN A 81 1.61 5.71 16.43
CA ASN A 81 0.75 4.60 16.84
C ASN A 81 -0.39 5.07 17.75
N ALA A 82 -0.13 5.99 18.68
CA ALA A 82 -1.16 6.59 19.51
C ALA A 82 -2.20 7.34 18.67
N ARG A 83 -1.76 8.11 17.65
CA ARG A 83 -2.67 8.79 16.71
C ARG A 83 -3.51 7.80 15.91
N LYS A 84 -2.91 6.73 15.38
CA LYS A 84 -3.63 5.67 14.66
C LYS A 84 -4.70 5.00 15.53
N ARG A 85 -4.39 4.69 16.80
CA ARG A 85 -5.37 4.13 17.75
C ARG A 85 -6.54 5.09 17.98
N LYS A 86 -6.28 6.39 18.19
CA LYS A 86 -7.33 7.40 18.33
C LYS A 86 -8.21 7.49 17.07
N ALA A 87 -7.60 7.52 15.89
CA ALA A 87 -8.32 7.54 14.62
C ALA A 87 -9.21 6.29 14.45
N MET A 88 -8.67 5.10 14.74
CA MET A 88 -9.42 3.84 14.69
C MET A 88 -10.64 3.83 15.63
N ILE A 89 -10.50 4.38 16.85
CA ILE A 89 -11.62 4.49 17.79
C ILE A 89 -12.71 5.42 17.22
N VAL A 90 -12.32 6.57 16.65
CA VAL A 90 -13.26 7.50 16.02
C VAL A 90 -13.99 6.85 14.84
N GLU A 91 -13.27 6.13 13.97
CA GLU A 91 -13.87 5.38 12.86
C GLU A 91 -14.83 4.30 13.34
N LEU A 92 -14.47 3.54 14.37
CA LEU A 92 -15.34 2.50 14.95
C LEU A 92 -16.62 3.11 15.53
N LEU A 93 -16.51 4.23 16.26
CA LEU A 93 -17.66 4.95 16.79
C LEU A 93 -18.55 5.51 15.68
N ALA A 94 -17.95 6.07 14.62
CA ALA A 94 -18.69 6.54 13.45
C ALA A 94 -19.41 5.38 12.74
N ALA A 95 -18.74 4.24 12.55
CA ALA A 95 -19.33 3.03 11.98
C ALA A 95 -20.46 2.46 12.86
N LYS A 96 -20.30 2.48 14.20
CA LYS A 96 -21.36 2.07 15.14
C LYS A 96 -22.57 3.00 15.05
N ARG A 97 -22.37 4.32 14.99
CA ARG A 97 -23.46 5.31 14.79
C ARG A 97 -24.21 5.10 13.47
N ARG A 98 -23.48 4.79 12.39
CA ARG A 98 -24.10 4.41 11.08
C ARG A 98 -24.88 3.10 11.17
N ARG A 99 -24.48 2.15 12.03
CA ARG A 99 -25.17 0.88 12.22
C ARG A 99 -26.45 1.03 13.08
N VAL A 100 -26.44 1.89 14.10
CA VAL A 100 -27.62 2.17 14.94
C VAL A 100 -28.73 2.89 14.16
N THR A 101 -28.36 3.72 13.17
CA THR A 101 -29.32 4.42 12.31
C THR A 101 -30.01 3.53 11.26
N LEU A 102 -29.69 2.23 11.21
CA LEU A 102 -30.30 1.25 10.31
C LEU A 102 -30.96 0.10 11.08
N GLY A 103 -31.44 0.35 12.30
CA GLY A 103 -31.96 -0.68 13.21
C GLY A 103 -33.16 -1.51 12.69
N LYS A 104 -33.83 -1.11 11.61
CA LYS A 104 -34.93 -1.87 10.99
C LYS A 104 -34.57 -2.63 9.72
N TYR A 105 -33.42 -2.37 9.09
CA TYR A 105 -33.15 -2.82 7.73
C TYR A 105 -31.74 -3.41 7.60
N ARG A 106 -31.64 -4.64 7.09
CA ARG A 106 -30.33 -5.28 6.84
C ARG A 106 -29.81 -4.84 5.47
N LEU A 107 -28.87 -3.90 5.43
CA LEU A 107 -28.24 -3.51 4.17
C LEU A 107 -27.22 -4.55 3.69
N LYS A 108 -27.35 -5.03 2.45
CA LYS A 108 -26.32 -5.79 1.74
C LYS A 108 -25.79 -4.97 0.57
N ARG A 109 -24.46 -4.87 0.48
CA ARG A 109 -23.76 -4.25 -0.66
C ARG A 109 -23.74 -5.24 -1.82
N VAL A 110 -24.30 -4.87 -2.97
CA VAL A 110 -24.34 -5.71 -4.18
C VAL A 110 -23.53 -5.08 -5.31
N LYS A 111 -23.08 -5.92 -6.25
CA LYS A 111 -22.39 -5.48 -7.48
C LYS A 111 -23.40 -4.84 -8.44
N LEU A 112 -22.92 -3.92 -9.27
CA LEU A 112 -23.68 -3.03 -10.18
C LEU A 112 -24.61 -3.76 -11.19
N THR A 113 -24.52 -5.08 -11.28
CA THR A 113 -25.19 -5.93 -12.27
C THR A 113 -26.60 -6.36 -11.86
N GLU A 114 -26.97 -6.25 -10.58
CA GLU A 114 -28.31 -6.59 -10.09
C GLU A 114 -29.19 -5.34 -9.99
N LYS A 115 -30.49 -5.48 -10.30
CA LYS A 115 -31.49 -4.39 -10.24
C LYS A 115 -31.51 -3.81 -8.81
N ALA A 116 -30.79 -2.73 -8.58
CA ALA A 116 -30.77 -2.05 -7.29
C ALA A 116 -32.13 -1.40 -7.03
N ASN A 117 -32.86 -1.92 -6.05
CA ASN A 117 -34.10 -1.31 -5.58
C ASN A 117 -33.79 -0.32 -4.47
N ILE A 118 -34.21 0.94 -4.62
CA ILE A 118 -34.11 1.95 -3.58
C ILE A 118 -35.41 1.93 -2.78
N LEU A 119 -35.30 1.81 -1.45
CA LEU A 119 -36.42 2.06 -0.56
C LEU A 119 -36.54 3.56 -0.34
N LYS A 120 -37.64 4.16 -0.80
CA LYS A 120 -37.98 5.55 -0.51
C LYS A 120 -38.97 5.59 0.65
N CYS A 121 -38.55 6.18 1.76
CA CYS A 121 -39.42 6.46 2.91
C CYS A 121 -39.85 7.93 2.84
N PHE A 122 -41.15 8.20 2.88
CA PHE A 122 -41.67 9.57 2.90
C PHE A 122 -43.03 9.63 3.59
N ASP A 123 -43.31 10.78 4.19
CA ASP A 123 -44.62 11.07 4.77
C ASP A 123 -45.53 11.64 3.69
N ARG A 124 -46.69 11.01 3.50
CA ARG A 124 -47.76 11.56 2.66
C ARG A 124 -48.95 11.94 3.52
N ARG A 125 -49.76 12.90 3.07
CA ARG A 125 -51.05 13.19 3.73
C ARG A 125 -51.96 11.97 3.53
N GLY A 126 -52.31 11.28 4.62
CA GLY A 126 -53.17 10.11 4.62
C GLY A 126 -54.54 10.46 5.16
N GLY A 127 -55.37 11.07 4.32
CA GLY A 127 -56.76 11.38 4.67
C GLY A 127 -56.93 12.37 5.83
N PRO A 128 -58.14 12.45 6.41
CA PRO A 128 -58.49 13.42 7.46
C PRO A 128 -57.65 13.27 8.74
N SER A 129 -57.06 12.09 8.96
CA SER A 129 -56.49 11.69 10.25
C SER A 129 -54.97 11.89 10.38
N GLY A 130 -54.28 12.47 9.39
CA GLY A 130 -52.89 12.92 9.53
C GLY A 130 -51.87 12.33 8.53
N ARG A 131 -50.59 12.62 8.77
CA ARG A 131 -49.46 12.16 7.93
C ARG A 131 -49.25 10.66 8.11
N VAL A 132 -49.17 9.93 7.01
CA VAL A 132 -48.90 8.48 6.97
C VAL A 132 -47.49 8.26 6.43
N HIS A 133 -46.64 7.64 7.25
CA HIS A 133 -45.29 7.24 6.85
C HIS A 133 -45.37 6.06 5.87
N THR A 134 -44.94 6.27 4.63
CA THR A 134 -45.06 5.30 3.55
C THR A 134 -43.69 4.83 3.09
N HIS A 135 -43.59 3.54 2.79
CA HIS A 135 -42.40 2.91 2.25
C HIS A 135 -42.71 2.46 0.82
N GLN A 136 -41.95 2.94 -0.16
CA GLN A 136 -42.11 2.57 -1.56
C GLN A 136 -40.80 2.06 -2.15
N TRP A 137 -40.85 0.89 -2.78
CA TRP A 137 -39.71 0.33 -3.50
C TRP A 137 -39.67 0.88 -4.92
N TRP A 138 -38.55 1.50 -5.30
CA TRP A 138 -38.31 2.01 -6.64
C TRP A 138 -37.23 1.15 -7.31
N ALA A 139 -37.56 0.56 -8.45
CA ALA A 139 -36.56 -0.05 -9.31
C ALA A 139 -35.79 1.07 -10.02
N LEU A 140 -34.46 1.12 -9.85
CA LEU A 140 -33.61 1.95 -10.70
C LEU A 140 -33.64 1.37 -12.12
N THR A 141 -34.54 1.87 -12.95
CA THR A 141 -34.41 1.73 -14.41
C THR A 141 -33.14 2.49 -14.82
N ARG A 142 -32.41 1.93 -15.80
CA ARG A 142 -31.05 2.34 -16.23
C ARG A 142 -30.87 3.82 -16.63
N LEU A 143 -31.92 4.64 -16.58
CA LEU A 143 -31.95 6.01 -17.11
C LEU A 143 -31.49 7.11 -16.14
N VAL A 144 -31.18 6.81 -14.87
CA VAL A 144 -30.57 7.78 -13.95
C VAL A 144 -29.15 7.35 -13.57
N ALA A 145 -28.28 7.35 -14.58
CA ALA A 145 -26.85 7.06 -14.48
C ALA A 145 -25.99 8.34 -14.42
N SER A 146 -26.56 9.47 -13.99
CA SER A 146 -25.88 10.79 -13.97
C SER A 146 -25.53 11.31 -12.56
N LEU A 147 -25.81 10.56 -11.50
CA LEU A 147 -25.39 10.91 -10.13
C LEU A 147 -24.31 9.93 -9.63
N ASN A 148 -23.07 10.17 -10.06
CA ASN A 148 -21.85 9.44 -9.71
C ASN A 148 -21.35 9.68 -8.26
N SER A 149 -22.24 9.79 -7.27
CA SER A 149 -21.81 9.95 -5.87
C SER A 149 -22.69 9.29 -4.81
N LEU A 150 -23.71 8.53 -5.20
CA LEU A 150 -24.54 7.83 -4.22
C LEU A 150 -24.15 6.36 -4.17
N GLU A 151 -23.44 5.99 -3.10
CA GLU A 151 -23.27 4.59 -2.70
C GLU A 151 -24.65 3.92 -2.63
N ARG A 152 -24.93 2.99 -3.54
CA ARG A 152 -26.24 2.31 -3.61
C ARG A 152 -26.20 1.07 -2.73
N PHE A 153 -27.09 1.03 -1.74
CA PHE A 153 -27.28 -0.11 -0.83
C PHE A 153 -28.64 -0.76 -1.09
N ILE A 154 -28.71 -2.09 -1.06
CA ILE A 154 -29.98 -2.84 -1.05
C ILE A 154 -30.33 -3.19 0.39
N ILE A 155 -31.56 -2.89 0.79
CA ILE A 155 -32.17 -3.38 2.04
C ILE A 155 -32.73 -4.79 1.78
N ILE A 156 -32.30 -5.77 2.59
CA ILE A 156 -32.90 -7.11 2.72
C ILE A 156 -33.86 -7.09 3.91
#